data_AF-A0A147JRC2-F1
#
_entry.id   AF-A0A147JRC2-F1
#
_cell.length_a   1.000
_cell.length_b   1.000
_cell.length_c   1.000
_cell.angle_alpha   90.00
_cell.angle_beta   90.00
_cell.angle_gamma   90.00
#
_symmetry.space_group_name_H-M   'P 1'
#
loop_
_entity.id
_entity.type
_entity.pdbx_description
1 polymer ?
#
loop_
_entity_poly.entity_id
_entity_poly.type
_entity_poly.pdbx_seq_one_letter_code
_entity_poly.pdbx_strand_id
1 'polypeptide(L)'
;MKSVKSVFGNDVILDSSIVERVLRRHLEMAKLQDLEEIISLAVASPDFVFAGRYGENIAARKIEAGTFEGKWMMVPYEEGGRVKTAFIVSSVEKIIRRRAVLWKR
;
A
#
# COMPACT_ATOMS: atom_id res chain seq x y z
N MET A 1 11.02 5.36 11.54
CA MET A 1 10.71 6.14 10.32
C MET A 1 11.56 5.57 9.20
N LYS A 2 10.94 5.06 8.14
CA LYS A 2 11.60 4.38 7.03
C LYS A 2 11.34 5.13 5.75
N SER A 3 12.38 5.36 4.95
CA SER A 3 12.25 5.93 3.61
C SER A 3 12.22 4.82 2.57
N VAL A 4 11.28 4.90 1.64
CA VAL A 4 11.07 3.91 0.59
C VAL A 4 10.95 4.63 -0.74
N LYS A 5 11.68 4.20 -1.76
CA LYS A 5 11.53 4.75 -3.12
C LYS A 5 10.30 4.17 -3.79
N SER A 6 9.45 5.01 -4.38
CA SER A 6 8.33 4.58 -5.23
C SER A 6 8.82 4.14 -6.61
N VAL A 7 7.94 3.51 -7.40
CA VAL A 7 8.21 3.18 -8.81
C VAL A 7 8.42 4.41 -9.71
N PHE A 8 8.07 5.61 -9.24
CA PHE A 8 8.33 6.87 -9.93
C PHE A 8 9.63 7.55 -9.46
N GLY A 9 10.40 6.89 -8.59
CA GLY A 9 11.71 7.34 -8.13
C GLY A 9 11.69 8.33 -6.96
N ASN A 10 10.52 8.76 -6.49
CA ASN A 10 10.41 9.68 -5.36
C ASN A 10 10.49 8.92 -4.03
N ASP A 11 11.01 9.60 -3.02
CA ASP A 11 11.04 9.06 -1.65
C ASP A 11 9.67 9.20 -0.99
N VAL A 12 9.25 8.15 -0.30
CA VAL A 12 8.00 8.06 0.44
C VAL A 12 8.32 7.62 1.87
N ILE A 13 7.87 8.41 2.83
CA ILE A 13 8.14 8.18 4.24
C ILE A 13 7.05 7.28 4.85
N LEU A 14 7.47 6.17 5.47
CA LEU A 14 6.66 5.34 6.34
C LEU A 14 7.01 5.64 7.79
N ASP A 15 6.08 6.27 8.50
CA ASP A 15 6.20 6.56 9.92
C ASP A 15 5.65 5.40 10.75
N SER A 16 6.31 5.05 11.86
CA SER A 16 5.87 3.98 12.75
C SER A 16 4.49 4.28 13.36
N SER A 17 4.14 5.54 13.57
CA SER A 17 2.80 5.95 14.01
C SER A 17 1.71 5.61 13.00
N ILE A 18 2.03 5.54 11.69
CA ILE A 18 1.09 5.11 10.66
C ILE A 18 0.84 3.61 10.78
N VAL A 19 1.89 2.81 11.03
CA VAL A 19 1.75 1.36 11.25
C VAL A 19 0.86 1.10 12.47
N GLU A 20 1.11 1.79 13.59
CA GLU A 20 0.26 1.70 14.78
C GLU A 20 -1.18 2.10 14.51
N ARG A 21 -1.39 3.20 13.76
CA ARG A 21 -2.73 3.67 13.39
C ARG A 21 -3.46 2.67 12.51
N VAL A 22 -2.76 2.03 11.57
CA VAL A 22 -3.31 0.97 10.71
C VAL A 22 -3.74 -0.20 11.58
N LEU A 23 -2.90 -0.69 12.49
CA LEU A 23 -3.25 -1.79 13.40
C LEU A 23 -4.44 -1.47 14.30
N ARG A 24 -4.56 -0.23 14.79
CA ARG A 24 -5.73 0.20 15.59
C ARG A 24 -7.04 0.20 14.79
N ARG A 25 -6.99 0.48 13.48
CA ARG A 25 -8.17 0.52 12.60
C ARG A 25 -8.49 -0.83 11.97
N HIS A 26 -7.47 -1.64 11.77
CA HIS A 26 -7.51 -2.91 11.07
C HIS A 26 -6.80 -3.97 11.92
N LEU A 27 -7.45 -4.39 13.01
CA LEU A 27 -6.89 -5.39 13.94
C LEU A 27 -6.55 -6.70 13.23
N GLU A 28 -7.25 -7.02 12.15
CA GLU A 28 -6.96 -8.18 11.30
C GLU A 28 -5.53 -8.14 10.72
N MET A 29 -4.96 -6.95 10.51
CA MET A 29 -3.61 -6.78 9.97
C MET A 29 -2.53 -7.14 10.99
N ALA A 30 -2.87 -7.28 12.28
CA ALA A 30 -1.93 -7.81 13.28
C ALA A 30 -1.52 -9.27 13.02
N LYS A 31 -2.26 -9.99 12.17
CA LYS A 31 -1.92 -11.35 11.72
C LYS A 31 -0.82 -11.39 10.67
N LEU A 32 -0.45 -10.23 10.10
CA LEU A 32 0.69 -10.12 9.20
C LEU A 32 1.97 -9.98 10.02
N GLN A 33 2.93 -10.87 9.76
CA GLN A 33 4.30 -10.67 10.23
C GLN A 33 4.91 -9.49 9.45
N ASP A 34 5.56 -8.57 10.16
CA ASP A 34 6.24 -7.41 9.59
C ASP A 34 5.39 -6.53 8.67
N LEU A 35 4.25 -6.04 9.19
CA LEU A 35 3.36 -5.12 8.47
C LEU A 35 4.10 -3.92 7.86
N GLU A 36 5.09 -3.36 8.57
CA GLU A 36 5.91 -2.25 8.06
C GLU A 36 6.66 -2.63 6.77
N GLU A 37 7.20 -3.85 6.70
CA GLU A 37 7.90 -4.36 5.52
C GLU A 37 6.93 -4.57 4.37
N ILE A 38 5.76 -5.15 4.63
CA ILE A 38 4.74 -5.38 3.59
C ILE A 38 4.25 -4.05 3.00
N ILE A 39 4.04 -3.02 3.82
CA ILE A 39 3.67 -1.68 3.36
C ILE A 39 4.82 -1.09 2.52
N SER A 40 6.06 -1.24 2.98
CA SER A 40 7.25 -0.77 2.25
C SER A 40 7.36 -1.42 0.88
N LEU A 41 7.21 -2.75 0.81
CA LEU A 41 7.26 -3.50 -0.44
C LEU A 41 6.13 -3.11 -1.39
N ALA A 42 4.93 -2.83 -0.88
CA ALA A 42 3.84 -2.35 -1.71
C ALA A 42 4.17 -1.02 -2.39
N VAL A 43 4.84 -0.09 -1.72
CA VAL A 43 5.27 1.19 -2.32
C VAL A 43 6.47 1.02 -3.25
N ALA A 44 7.46 0.21 -2.84
CA ALA A 44 8.70 0.01 -3.60
C ALA A 44 8.53 -0.81 -4.87
N SER A 45 7.69 -1.84 -4.79
CA SER A 45 7.47 -2.80 -5.86
C SER A 45 6.00 -3.23 -5.89
N PRO A 46 5.08 -2.29 -6.20
CA PRO A 46 3.68 -2.60 -6.44
C PRO A 46 3.53 -3.50 -7.67
N ASP A 47 2.36 -4.11 -7.80
CA ASP A 47 1.90 -4.66 -9.08
C ASP A 47 1.11 -3.60 -9.86
N PHE A 48 0.44 -2.69 -9.16
CA PHE A 48 -0.29 -1.56 -9.73
C PHE A 48 -0.10 -0.30 -8.89
N VAL A 49 -0.10 0.86 -9.55
CA VAL A 49 -0.34 2.15 -8.89
C VAL A 49 -1.57 2.79 -9.50
N PHE A 50 -2.52 3.16 -8.65
CA PHE A 50 -3.76 3.84 -9.05
C PHE A 50 -3.75 5.31 -8.65
N ALA A 51 -4.48 6.12 -9.40
CA ALA A 51 -4.82 7.48 -8.98
C ALA A 51 -5.77 7.46 -7.77
N GLY A 52 -5.36 8.17 -6.72
CA GLY A 52 -6.18 8.52 -5.57
C GLY A 52 -7.28 9.52 -5.92
N ARG A 53 -8.18 9.77 -4.97
CA ARG A 53 -9.29 10.70 -5.21
C ARG A 53 -8.85 12.16 -5.00
N TYR A 54 -7.86 12.40 -4.15
CA TYR A 54 -7.41 13.72 -3.73
C TYR A 54 -5.96 13.98 -4.16
N GLY A 55 -5.53 13.35 -5.27
CA GLY A 55 -4.18 13.49 -5.81
C GLY A 55 -3.13 12.59 -5.17
N GLU A 56 -3.50 11.76 -4.17
CA GLU A 56 -2.60 10.71 -3.67
C GLU A 56 -2.41 9.58 -4.70
N ASN A 57 -1.33 8.82 -4.59
CA ASN A 57 -1.16 7.56 -5.29
C ASN A 57 -1.63 6.41 -4.41
N ILE A 58 -2.09 5.31 -5.01
CA ILE A 58 -2.44 4.09 -4.29
C ILE A 58 -1.64 2.94 -4.87
N ALA A 59 -0.60 2.53 -4.16
CA ALA A 59 0.13 1.33 -4.47
C ALA A 59 -0.73 0.10 -4.11
N ALA A 60 -0.75 -0.88 -5.00
CA ALA A 60 -1.41 -2.16 -4.77
C ALA A 60 -0.43 -3.28 -5.06
N ARG A 61 -0.28 -4.17 -4.09
CA ARG A 61 0.56 -5.36 -4.20
C ARG A 61 -0.21 -6.59 -3.75
N LYS A 62 -0.13 -7.67 -4.53
CA LYS A 62 -0.72 -8.94 -4.14
C LYS A 62 0.05 -9.54 -2.97
N ILE A 63 -0.68 -10.09 -2.00
CA ILE A 63 -0.11 -10.83 -0.88
C ILE A 63 0.06 -12.28 -1.34
N GLU A 64 1.30 -12.76 -1.38
CA GLU A 64 1.66 -14.06 -1.95
C GLU A 64 1.76 -15.19 -0.92
N ALA A 65 1.72 -14.87 0.38
CA ALA A 65 1.82 -15.87 1.44
C ALA A 65 1.08 -15.47 2.72
N GLY A 66 0.76 -16.47 3.54
CA GLY A 66 0.19 -16.30 4.88
C GLY A 66 -1.32 -16.11 4.92
N THR A 67 -1.83 -15.60 6.05
CA THR A 67 -3.29 -15.50 6.34
C THR A 67 -4.11 -14.75 5.29
N PHE A 68 -3.48 -13.86 4.53
CA PHE A 68 -4.13 -13.02 3.51
C PHE A 68 -3.65 -13.33 2.10
N GLU A 69 -3.05 -14.50 1.88
CA GLU A 69 -2.65 -14.97 0.55
C GLU A 69 -3.78 -14.80 -0.48
N GLY A 70 -3.42 -14.33 -1.67
CA GLY A 70 -4.34 -14.07 -2.76
C GLY A 70 -5.09 -12.74 -2.66
N LYS A 71 -5.05 -12.06 -1.51
CA LYS A 71 -5.60 -10.71 -1.32
C LYS A 71 -4.59 -9.66 -1.72
N TRP A 72 -5.01 -8.40 -1.64
CA TRP A 72 -4.24 -7.26 -2.10
C TRP A 72 -4.00 -6.27 -0.95
N MET A 73 -2.74 -5.94 -0.72
CA MET A 73 -2.33 -4.83 0.12
C MET A 73 -2.48 -3.53 -0.66
N MET A 74 -3.29 -2.61 -0.14
CA MET A 74 -3.52 -1.29 -0.72
C MET A 74 -2.88 -0.23 0.19
N VAL A 75 -2.03 0.61 -0.38
CA VAL A 75 -1.27 1.63 0.36
C VAL A 75 -1.43 2.97 -0.34
N PRO A 76 -2.34 3.84 0.14
CA PRO A 76 -2.39 5.24 -0.27
C PRO A 76 -1.19 6.03 0.27
N TYR A 77 -0.52 6.78 -0.61
CA TYR A 77 0.68 7.55 -0.28
C TYR A 77 0.83 8.81 -1.17
N GLU A 78 1.68 9.74 -0.75
CA GLU A 78 2.06 10.93 -1.52
C GLU A 78 3.48 10.79 -2.05
N GLU A 79 3.70 11.05 -3.35
CA GLU A 79 5.05 11.13 -3.93
C GLU A 79 5.84 12.26 -3.27
N GLY A 80 7.06 11.98 -2.79
CA GLY A 80 7.85 12.94 -2.03
C GLY A 80 7.30 13.23 -0.63
N GLY A 81 6.26 12.51 -0.22
CA GLY A 81 5.53 12.73 1.03
C GLY A 81 5.57 11.48 1.91
N ARG A 82 4.39 11.04 2.34
CA ARG A 82 4.26 9.95 3.32
C ARG A 82 3.16 8.95 2.97
N VAL A 83 3.26 7.77 3.54
CA VAL A 83 2.15 6.80 3.56
C VAL A 83 1.01 7.35 4.44
N LYS A 84 -0.22 7.34 3.92
CA LYS A 84 -1.41 7.82 4.64
C LYS A 84 -2.05 6.73 5.49
N THR A 85 -2.12 5.52 4.97
CA THR A 85 -2.71 4.33 5.61
C THR A 85 -2.35 3.08 4.80
N ALA A 86 -2.75 1.90 5.29
CA ALA A 86 -2.78 0.67 4.52
C ALA A 86 -4.04 -0.14 4.87
N PHE A 87 -4.52 -0.95 3.94
CA PHE A 87 -5.66 -1.86 4.15
C PHE A 87 -5.63 -3.01 3.13
N ILE A 88 -6.39 -4.08 3.41
CA ILE A 88 -6.45 -5.27 2.54
C ILE A 88 -7.77 -5.32 1.80
N VAL A 89 -7.74 -5.66 0.51
CA VAL A 89 -8.94 -5.95 -0.29
C VAL A 89 -8.86 -7.35 -0.91
N SER A 90 -10.01 -7.97 -1.13
CA SER A 90 -10.06 -9.31 -1.74
C SER A 90 -9.75 -9.30 -3.24
N SER A 91 -10.02 -8.20 -3.94
CA SER A 91 -9.78 -8.06 -5.38
C SER A 91 -9.58 -6.60 -5.78
N VAL A 92 -8.69 -6.38 -6.74
CA VAL A 92 -8.43 -5.06 -7.35
C VAL A 92 -9.22 -4.83 -8.63
N GLU A 93 -9.97 -5.82 -9.15
CA GLU A 93 -10.67 -5.68 -10.44
C GLU A 93 -11.66 -4.50 -10.45
N LYS A 94 -12.44 -4.34 -9.38
CA LYS A 94 -13.36 -3.20 -9.24
C LYS A 94 -12.62 -1.87 -9.17
N ILE A 95 -11.39 -1.86 -8.66
CA ILE A 95 -10.55 -0.66 -8.55
C ILE A 95 -9.98 -0.30 -9.92
N ILE A 96 -9.44 -1.28 -10.64
CA ILE A 96 -8.94 -1.12 -12.02
C ILE A 96 -10.02 -0.54 -12.93
N ARG A 97 -11.27 -0.99 -12.79
CA ARG A 97 -12.40 -0.48 -13.59
C ARG A 97 -12.84 0.95 -13.24
N ARG A 98 -12.56 1.42 -12.02
CA ARG A 98 -13.09 2.69 -11.48
C ARG A 98 -12.04 3.79 -11.36
N ARG A 99 -10.75 3.44 -11.34
CA ARG A 99 -9.64 4.38 -11.14
C ARG A 99 -8.68 4.30 -12.29
N ALA A 100 -8.07 5.43 -12.62
CA ALA A 100 -6.97 5.45 -13.57
C ALA A 100 -5.78 4.66 -13.01
N VAL A 101 -5.24 3.77 -13.83
CA VAL A 101 -3.99 3.06 -13.56
C VAL A 101 -2.85 3.97 -13.99
N LEU A 102 -2.03 4.41 -13.05
CA LEU A 102 -0.87 5.27 -13.30
C LEU A 102 0.36 4.44 -13.68
N TRP A 103 0.45 3.23 -13.12
CA TRP A 103 1.55 2.31 -13.40
C TRP A 103 1.11 0.86 -13.19
N LYS A 104 1.71 -0.06 -13.94
CA LYS A 104 1.48 -1.51 -13.84
C LYS A 104 2.77 -2.27 -14.15
N ARG A 105 3.02 -3.34 -13.40
CA ARG A 105 4.10 -4.30 -13.65
C ARG A 105 3.81 -5.24 -14.82
#